data_AF-A0AAV7H7J1-F1
#
_entry.id   AF-A0AAV7H7J1-F1
#
_cell.length_a   1.000
_cell.length_b   1.000
_cell.length_c   1.000
_cell.angle_alpha   90.00
_cell.angle_beta   90.00
_cell.angle_gamma   90.00
#
_symmetry.space_group_name_H-M   'P 1'
#
loop_
_entity.id
_entity.type
_entity.pdbx_description
1 polymer ?
#
loop_
_entity_poly.entity_id
_entity_poly.type
_entity_poly.pdbx_seq_one_letter_code
_entity_poly.pdbx_strand_id
1 'polypeptide(L)'
;MAGRSPVNLLVMLLLLSNVTIARGAFGNGSAQKKRFLLEMKKTLEYLSGFNNFLVEINGFRHGIERVHKEMDGVLNEKIEEHEEKKLDGYDTNEDWLTFF
;
A
#
# COMPACT_ATOMS: atom_id res chain seq x y z
N MET A 1 -7.85 -7.71 36.08
CA MET A 1 -8.13 -6.42 35.41
C MET A 1 -7.53 -6.50 34.02
N ALA A 2 -8.35 -6.49 32.96
CA ALA A 2 -7.85 -6.54 31.58
C ALA A 2 -7.15 -5.21 31.26
N GLY A 3 -5.82 -5.21 31.29
CA GLY A 3 -5.01 -4.03 30.97
C GLY A 3 -5.20 -3.66 29.50
N ARG A 4 -5.72 -2.46 29.22
CA ARG A 4 -5.76 -1.92 27.87
C ARG A 4 -4.32 -1.67 27.43
N SER A 5 -3.82 -2.47 26.48
CA SER A 5 -2.52 -2.21 25.86
C SER A 5 -2.57 -0.83 25.19
N PRO A 6 -1.49 -0.03 25.29
CA PRO A 6 -1.37 1.17 24.47
C PRO A 6 -1.51 0.79 22.99
N VAL A 7 -2.40 1.48 22.27
CA VAL A 7 -2.60 1.29 20.84
C VAL A 7 -1.97 2.46 20.11
N ASN A 8 -1.13 2.19 19.11
CA ASN A 8 -0.59 3.23 18.25
C ASN A 8 -1.66 3.66 17.23
N LEU A 9 -2.39 4.73 17.55
CA LEU A 9 -3.47 5.26 16.72
C LEU A 9 -3.01 5.70 15.33
N LEU A 10 -1.78 6.20 15.20
CA LEU A 10 -1.22 6.61 13.91
C LEU A 10 -1.09 5.41 12.97
N VAL A 11 -0.49 4.32 13.45
CA VAL A 11 -0.38 3.06 12.68
C VAL A 11 -1.76 2.53 12.30
N MET A 12 -2.71 2.59 13.23
CA MET A 12 -4.07 2.10 12.98
C MET A 12 -4.82 2.92 11.92
N LEU A 13 -4.72 4.26 11.96
CA LEU A 13 -5.31 5.15 10.96
C LEU A 13 -4.65 4.99 9.60
N LEU A 14 -3.32 4.85 9.55
CA LEU A 14 -2.59 4.62 8.30
C LEU A 14 -2.96 3.28 7.66
N LEU A 15 -3.07 2.20 8.45
CA LEU A 15 -3.55 0.91 7.95
C LEU A 15 -4.97 1.00 7.38
N LEU A 16 -5.87 1.72 8.07
CA LEU A 16 -7.24 1.93 7.60
C LEU A 16 -7.27 2.66 6.25
N SER A 17 -6.54 3.78 6.14
CA SER A 17 -6.43 4.56 4.90
C SER A 17 -5.87 3.73 3.76
N ASN A 18 -4.83 2.93 4.01
CA ASN A 18 -4.22 2.07 3.00
C ASN A 18 -5.19 1.01 2.47
N VAL A 19 -6.04 0.44 3.32
CA VAL A 19 -7.08 -0.52 2.89
C VAL A 19 -8.11 0.16 1.99
N THR A 20 -8.52 1.38 2.32
CA THR A 20 -9.48 2.16 1.51
C THR A 20 -8.87 2.53 0.16
N ILE A 21 -7.66 3.09 0.14
CA ILE A 21 -6.93 3.46 -1.07
C ILE A 21 -6.71 2.23 -1.96
N ALA A 22 -6.25 1.11 -1.37
CA ALA A 22 -5.99 -0.11 -2.13
C ALA A 22 -7.27 -0.73 -2.72
N ARG A 23 -8.41 -0.58 -2.04
CA ARG A 23 -9.70 -0.98 -2.61
C ARG A 23 -10.08 -0.10 -3.80
N GLY A 24 -9.86 1.21 -3.70
CA GLY A 24 -10.11 2.17 -4.78
C GLY A 24 -9.25 1.92 -6.01
N ALA A 25 -7.94 1.81 -5.82
CA ALA A 25 -6.96 1.72 -6.92
C ALA A 25 -6.93 0.35 -7.61
N PHE A 26 -7.13 -0.74 -6.86
CA PHE A 26 -6.93 -2.10 -7.39
C PHE A 26 -8.21 -2.94 -7.48
N GLY A 27 -9.35 -2.44 -6.99
CA GLY A 27 -10.59 -3.20 -6.89
C GLY A 27 -10.57 -4.27 -5.79
N ASN A 28 -11.55 -5.17 -5.81
CA ASN A 28 -11.69 -6.21 -4.80
C ASN A 28 -10.96 -7.50 -5.21
N GLY A 29 -10.27 -8.15 -4.27
CA GLY A 29 -9.67 -9.48 -4.48
C GLY A 29 -8.39 -9.56 -5.32
N SER A 30 -7.84 -8.44 -5.84
CA SER A 30 -6.64 -8.49 -6.70
C SER A 30 -5.36 -8.92 -5.96
N ALA A 31 -4.46 -9.60 -6.67
CA ALA A 31 -3.14 -9.97 -6.15
C ALA A 31 -2.26 -8.73 -5.89
N GLN A 32 -2.33 -7.73 -6.77
CA GLN A 32 -1.66 -6.43 -6.63
C GLN A 32 -2.06 -5.73 -5.33
N LYS A 33 -3.34 -5.73 -4.95
CA LYS A 33 -3.83 -5.17 -3.67
C LYS A 33 -3.18 -5.84 -2.47
N LYS A 34 -3.06 -7.16 -2.48
CA LYS A 34 -2.44 -7.91 -1.37
C LYS A 34 -0.96 -7.56 -1.23
N ARG A 35 -0.25 -7.46 -2.37
CA ARG A 35 1.17 -7.03 -2.40
C ARG A 35 1.33 -5.59 -1.92
N PHE A 36 0.51 -4.67 -2.40
CA PHE A 36 0.50 -3.27 -1.97
C PHE A 36 0.30 -3.13 -0.46
N LEU A 37 -0.71 -3.80 0.10
CA LEU A 37 -0.98 -3.74 1.55
C LEU A 37 0.15 -4.35 2.37
N LEU A 38 0.81 -5.40 1.87
CA LEU A 38 1.97 -6.00 2.52
C LEU A 38 3.15 -5.03 2.56
N GLU A 39 3.47 -4.37 1.45
CA GLU A 39 4.56 -3.39 1.38
C GLU A 39 4.26 -2.15 2.25
N MET A 40 3.02 -1.65 2.23
CA MET A 40 2.61 -0.55 3.12
C MET A 40 2.76 -0.90 4.61
N LYS A 41 2.47 -2.15 4.99
CA LYS A 41 2.69 -2.60 6.37
C LYS A 41 4.19 -2.55 6.75
N LYS A 42 5.07 -3.00 5.87
CA LYS A 42 6.53 -2.92 6.08
C LYS A 42 7.02 -1.48 6.19
N THR A 43 6.49 -0.57 5.37
CA THR A 43 6.77 0.87 5.48
C THR A 43 6.41 1.41 6.87
N LEU A 44 5.26 1.01 7.42
CA LEU A 44 4.84 1.44 8.75
C LEU A 44 5.72 0.84 9.86
N GLU A 45 6.16 -0.40 9.71
CA GLU A 45 7.12 -1.02 10.64
C GLU A 45 8.44 -0.22 10.66
N TYR A 46 8.95 0.14 9.48
CA TYR A 46 10.12 1.00 9.32
C TYR A 46 9.93 2.42 9.92
N LEU A 47 8.77 3.05 9.72
CA LEU A 47 8.48 4.38 10.29
C LEU A 47 8.25 4.34 11.80
N SER A 48 7.68 3.26 12.33
CA SER A 48 7.40 3.13 13.77
C SER A 48 8.66 2.88 14.60
N GLY A 49 9.73 2.36 13.99
CA GLY A 49 11.02 2.12 14.64
C GLY A 49 11.96 3.34 14.66
N PHE A 50 11.56 4.51 14.12
CA PHE A 50 12.44 5.67 13.85
C PHE A 50 13.26 6.14 15.07
N ASN A 51 12.78 5.90 16.29
CA ASN A 51 13.51 6.23 17.52
C ASN A 51 14.71 5.32 17.83
N ASN A 52 14.74 4.07 17.32
CA ASN A 52 15.86 3.14 17.47
C ASN A 52 16.80 3.11 16.24
N PHE A 53 16.45 3.83 15.17
CA PHE A 53 17.06 3.70 13.84
C PHE A 53 18.39 4.41 13.62
N LEU A 54 18.80 5.35 14.48
CA LEU A 54 20.08 6.07 14.29
C LEU A 54 21.31 5.17 14.44
N VAL A 55 21.17 3.99 15.06
CA VAL A 55 22.28 3.05 15.32
C VAL A 55 22.48 2.04 14.17
N GLU A 56 21.49 1.81 13.30
CA GLU A 56 21.48 0.69 12.33
C GLU A 56 21.16 1.12 10.89
N ILE A 57 21.64 2.31 10.50
CA ILE A 57 21.32 3.04 9.26
C ILE A 57 21.52 2.18 7.98
N ASN A 58 22.49 1.26 7.97
CA ASN A 58 22.85 0.53 6.74
C ASN A 58 21.83 -0.56 6.34
N GLY A 59 21.22 -1.24 7.32
CA GLY A 59 20.19 -2.27 7.08
C GLY A 59 18.83 -1.67 6.75
N PHE A 60 18.52 -0.53 7.37
CA PHE A 60 17.29 0.22 7.14
C PHE A 60 17.18 0.75 5.71
N ARG A 61 18.27 1.34 5.19
CA ARG A 61 18.32 1.88 3.83
C ARG A 61 18.01 0.81 2.78
N HIS A 62 18.61 -0.38 2.92
CA HIS A 62 18.32 -1.52 2.04
C HIS A 62 16.86 -1.98 2.15
N GLY A 63 16.29 -2.00 3.35
CA GLY A 63 14.90 -2.37 3.59
C GLY A 63 13.91 -1.42 2.90
N ILE A 64 14.08 -0.12 3.09
CA ILE A 64 13.26 0.91 2.44
C ILE A 64 13.41 0.85 0.92
N GLU A 65 14.63 0.73 0.41
CA GLU A 65 14.87 0.66 -1.03
C GLU A 65 14.17 -0.56 -1.66
N ARG A 66 14.17 -1.70 -0.96
CA ARG A 66 13.45 -2.89 -1.39
C ARG A 66 11.93 -2.67 -1.40
N VAL A 67 11.37 -2.07 -0.34
CA VAL A 67 9.93 -1.75 -0.28
C VAL A 67 9.54 -0.78 -1.40
N HIS A 68 10.39 0.21 -1.68
CA HIS A 68 10.18 1.17 -2.77
C HIS A 68 10.12 0.46 -4.13
N LYS A 69 11.10 -0.42 -4.42
CA LYS A 69 11.12 -1.20 -5.67
C LYS A 69 9.90 -2.10 -5.85
N GLU A 70 9.45 -2.78 -4.79
CA GLU A 70 8.23 -3.60 -4.87
C GLU A 70 6.98 -2.75 -5.08
N MET A 71 6.91 -1.57 -4.45
CA MET A 71 5.80 -0.63 -4.64
C MET A 71 5.74 -0.14 -6.08
N ASP A 72 6.89 0.25 -6.64
CA ASP A 72 6.99 0.68 -8.04
C ASP A 72 6.54 -0.44 -8.98
N GLY A 73 6.97 -1.68 -8.73
CA GLY A 73 6.53 -2.84 -9.51
C GLY A 73 5.02 -3.05 -9.48
N VAL A 74 4.40 -3.01 -8.29
CA VAL A 74 2.94 -3.19 -8.15
C VAL A 74 2.15 -2.06 -8.83
N LEU A 75 2.64 -0.82 -8.75
CA LEU A 75 1.99 0.32 -9.40
C LEU A 75 2.15 0.25 -10.91
N ASN A 76 3.33 -0.13 -11.40
CA ASN A 76 3.60 -0.25 -12.83
C ASN A 76 2.75 -1.37 -13.46
N GLU A 77 2.63 -2.53 -12.80
CA GLU A 77 1.72 -3.62 -13.22
C GLU A 77 0.27 -3.12 -13.37
N LYS A 78 -0.19 -2.22 -12.48
CA LYS A 78 -1.56 -1.71 -12.55
C LYS A 78 -1.75 -0.66 -13.65
N ILE A 79 -0.73 0.16 -13.89
CA ILE A 79 -0.72 1.15 -14.98
C ILE A 79 -0.73 0.43 -16.33
N GLU A 80 0.13 -0.58 -16.52
CA GLU A 80 0.17 -1.39 -17.73
C GLU A 80 -1.17 -2.08 -18.02
N GLU A 81 -1.78 -2.72 -17.00
CA GLU A 81 -3.12 -3.33 -17.13
C GLU A 81 -4.19 -2.31 -17.58
N HIS A 82 -4.08 -1.05 -17.11
CA HIS A 82 -5.02 0.01 -17.47
C HIS A 82 -4.76 0.55 -18.89
N GLU A 83 -3.50 0.64 -19.31
CA GLU A 83 -3.12 1.05 -20.67
C GLU A 83 -3.52 0.00 -21.71
N GLU A 84 -3.34 -1.29 -21.43
CA GLU A 84 -3.79 -2.39 -22.30
C GLU A 84 -5.31 -2.36 -22.48
N LYS A 85 -6.07 -2.19 -21.40
CA LYS A 85 -7.54 -2.05 -21.47
C LYS A 85 -8.01 -0.84 -22.27
N LYS A 86 -7.23 0.23 -22.29
CA LYS A 86 -7.53 1.43 -23.07
C LYS A 86 -7.28 1.23 -24.57
N LEU A 87 -6.33 0.38 -24.94
CA LEU A 87 -5.98 0.07 -26.33
C LEU A 87 -6.95 -0.93 -26.98
N ASP A 88 -7.56 -1.83 -26.19
CA ASP A 88 -8.51 -2.85 -26.66
C ASP A 88 -9.95 -2.34 -26.90
N GLY A 89 -10.22 -1.05 -26.64
CA GLY A 89 -11.38 -0.32 -27.16
C GLY A 89 -12.76 -0.92 -26.86
N TYR A 90 -13.32 -0.59 -25.69
CA TYR A 90 -14.77 -0.39 -25.57
C TYR A 90 -15.07 0.77 -24.63
N ASP A 91 -15.94 1.66 -25.11
CA ASP A 91 -16.56 2.77 -24.41
C ASP A 91 -17.21 2.31 -23.09
N THR A 92 -16.72 2.83 -21.98
CA THR A 92 -17.56 3.05 -20.79
C THR A 92 -17.33 4.48 -20.31
N ASN A 93 -18.10 5.38 -20.92
CA ASN A 93 -18.84 6.34 -20.11
C ASN A 93 -19.33 5.65 -18.81
N GLU A 94 -18.98 6.26 -17.67
CA GLU A 94 -19.48 5.98 -16.31
C GLU A 94 -18.82 4.84 -15.50
N ASP A 95 -17.53 4.99 -15.14
CA ASP A 95 -16.90 4.16 -14.09
C ASP A 95 -16.56 4.94 -12.79
N TRP A 96 -17.08 6.16 -12.66
CA TRP A 96 -16.96 6.97 -11.44
C TRP A 96 -18.14 6.80 -10.46
N LEU A 97 -19.20 6.08 -10.85
CA LEU A 97 -20.39 5.87 -10.02
C LEU A 97 -20.37 4.61 -9.14
N THR A 98 -19.34 3.76 -9.27
CA THR A 98 -19.26 2.50 -8.50
C THR A 98 -18.45 2.61 -7.20
N PHE A 99 -18.07 3.84 -6.80
CA PHE A 99 -17.23 4.11 -5.63
C PHE A 99 -17.96 4.69 -4.40
N PHE A 100 -19.30 4.66 -4.37
CA PHE A 100 -20.09 4.91 -3.15
C PHE A 100 -20.77 3.63 -2.64
#